data_AF-A0A0A0N8E4-F1
#
_entry.id   AF-A0A0A0N8E4-F1
#
_cell.length_a   1.000
_cell.length_b   1.000
_cell.length_c   1.000
_cell.angle_alpha   90.00
_cell.angle_beta   90.00
_cell.angle_gamma   90.00
#
_symmetry.space_group_name_H-M   'P 1'
#
loop_
_entity.id
_entity.type
_entity.pdbx_description
1 polymer ?
#
loop_
_entity_poly.entity_id
_entity_poly.type
_entity_poly.pdbx_seq_one_letter_code
_entity_poly.pdbx_strand_id
1 'polypeptide(L)'
;MDVSGTGSADDNSGARAVITATARQLLVKLGAGGLSPAAVAGESGLPVSEVEAVFPHRDDLLTALLIDAYNDSGAAMEEADRAARDAGASAGARLLAVTRALRRWSFASPGEFTLVYGSPVPDYHAPQETVPPASRTPAVLAGIVRSALEAGELTAPRREVPGPPLLLPEAVHLFGGTPEAPFSDVIERGIVLWSSLIGLLVFQVFSRTHDSVRDEAAFFDYAVAVAAEGIGLVVPLGDNTD
;
A
#
# COMPACT_ATOMS: atom_id res chain seq x y z
N MET A 1 42.81 -27.85 1.58
CA MET A 1 41.98 -27.38 2.71
C MET A 1 41.23 -26.20 2.15
N ASP A 2 40.02 -26.44 1.62
CA ASP A 2 39.11 -25.40 1.15
C ASP A 2 37.72 -26.03 1.17
N VAL A 3 36.91 -25.62 2.14
CA VAL A 3 35.51 -26.03 2.27
C VAL A 3 34.70 -24.76 2.52
N SER A 4 34.06 -24.31 1.44
CA SER A 4 32.64 -23.95 1.40
C SER A 4 32.15 -22.88 2.38
N GLY A 5 32.21 -21.62 1.98
CA GLY A 5 31.54 -20.49 2.66
C GLY A 5 30.18 -20.09 2.08
N THR A 6 29.59 -20.87 1.16
CA THR A 6 28.38 -20.46 0.41
C THR A 6 27.06 -21.09 0.88
N GLY A 7 27.09 -22.00 1.87
CA GLY A 7 25.89 -22.74 2.30
C GLY A 7 24.96 -21.98 3.27
N SER A 8 25.47 -21.10 4.13
CA SER A 8 24.67 -20.52 5.21
C SER A 8 23.75 -19.36 4.77
N ALA A 9 24.10 -18.64 3.71
CA ALA A 9 23.29 -17.50 3.23
C ALA A 9 22.05 -17.96 2.45
N ASP A 10 22.20 -18.98 1.60
CA ASP A 10 21.08 -19.58 0.85
C ASP A 10 20.11 -20.32 1.79
N ASP A 11 20.64 -21.07 2.75
CA ASP A 11 19.83 -21.81 3.73
C ASP A 11 19.04 -20.87 4.66
N ASN A 12 19.66 -19.76 5.09
CA ASN A 12 18.99 -18.73 5.90
C ASN A 12 17.92 -17.96 5.09
N SER A 13 18.11 -17.79 3.78
CA SER A 13 17.10 -17.16 2.91
C SER A 13 15.86 -18.05 2.76
N GLY A 14 16.06 -19.38 2.66
CA GLY A 14 14.99 -20.38 2.63
C GLY A 14 14.21 -20.41 3.93
N ALA A 15 14.90 -20.46 5.08
CA ALA A 15 14.28 -20.43 6.40
C ALA A 15 13.46 -19.15 6.61
N ARG A 16 14.01 -17.97 6.29
CA ARG A 16 13.28 -16.69 6.39
C ARG A 16 11.99 -16.71 5.57
N ALA A 17 12.02 -17.23 4.35
CA ALA A 17 10.84 -17.30 3.48
C ALA A 17 9.75 -18.22 4.06
N VAL A 18 10.13 -19.38 4.60
CA VAL A 18 9.19 -20.31 5.26
C VAL A 18 8.58 -19.66 6.51
N ILE A 19 9.40 -18.99 7.31
CA ILE A 19 8.96 -18.32 8.55
C ILE A 19 7.97 -17.19 8.23
N THR A 20 8.28 -16.30 7.28
CA THR A 20 7.38 -15.20 6.93
C THR A 20 6.11 -15.69 6.24
N ALA A 21 6.18 -16.72 5.39
CA ALA A 21 5.00 -17.35 4.79
C ALA A 21 4.07 -17.95 5.86
N THR A 22 4.62 -18.66 6.83
CA THR A 22 3.86 -19.21 7.96
C THR A 22 3.25 -18.09 8.81
N ALA A 23 4.03 -17.05 9.10
CA ALA A 23 3.56 -15.91 9.88
C ALA A 23 2.40 -15.15 9.19
N ARG A 24 2.42 -15.01 7.86
CA ARG A 24 1.30 -14.45 7.07
C ARG A 24 0.02 -15.27 7.24
N GLN A 25 0.12 -16.60 7.24
CA GLN A 25 -1.05 -17.46 7.51
C GLN A 25 -1.58 -17.28 8.93
N LEU A 26 -0.67 -17.16 9.91
CA LEU A 26 -1.04 -16.91 11.31
C LEU A 26 -1.65 -15.52 11.52
N LEU A 27 -1.25 -14.49 10.75
CA LEU A 27 -1.91 -13.18 10.80
C LEU A 27 -3.40 -13.29 10.48
N VAL A 28 -3.78 -14.11 9.50
CA VAL A 28 -5.20 -14.34 9.16
C VAL A 28 -5.92 -15.12 10.25
N LYS A 29 -5.28 -16.16 10.81
CA LYS A 29 -5.91 -17.05 11.81
C LYS A 29 -6.02 -16.43 13.21
N LEU A 30 -4.99 -15.72 13.65
CA LEU A 30 -4.80 -15.28 15.04
C LEU A 30 -4.73 -13.75 15.19
N GLY A 31 -4.59 -13.01 14.08
CA GLY A 31 -4.27 -11.58 14.12
C GLY A 31 -2.85 -11.30 14.63
N ALA A 32 -2.44 -10.03 14.55
CA ALA A 32 -1.11 -9.59 15.00
C ALA A 32 -0.87 -9.81 16.51
N GLY A 33 -1.93 -9.81 17.33
CA GLY A 33 -1.84 -10.07 18.77
C GLY A 33 -1.41 -11.50 19.11
N GLY A 34 -1.79 -12.49 18.29
CA GLY A 34 -1.41 -13.89 18.49
C GLY A 34 -0.08 -14.30 17.86
N LEU A 35 0.62 -13.37 17.19
CA LEU A 35 1.85 -13.66 16.48
C LEU A 35 3.06 -13.64 17.42
N SER A 36 3.87 -14.71 17.38
CA SER A 36 5.15 -14.82 18.10
C SER A 36 6.08 -15.84 17.41
N PRO A 37 7.40 -15.78 17.63
CA PRO A 37 8.33 -16.80 17.12
C PRO A 37 7.93 -18.23 17.50
N ALA A 38 7.46 -18.43 18.73
CA ALA A 38 6.97 -19.73 19.20
C ALA A 38 5.71 -20.21 18.45
N ALA A 39 4.76 -19.31 18.16
CA ALA A 39 3.59 -19.65 17.37
C ALA A 39 3.97 -20.04 15.93
N VAL A 40 4.92 -19.31 15.31
CA VAL A 40 5.42 -19.63 13.97
C VAL A 40 6.16 -20.96 13.94
N ALA A 41 7.01 -21.23 14.94
CA ALA A 41 7.69 -22.52 15.07
C ALA A 41 6.69 -23.68 15.17
N GLY A 42 5.65 -23.51 16.00
CA GLY A 42 4.61 -24.53 16.17
C GLY A 42 3.83 -24.85 14.89
N GLU A 43 3.52 -23.83 14.07
CA GLU A 43 2.80 -24.02 12.81
C GLU A 43 3.71 -24.50 11.67
N SER A 44 4.95 -24.00 11.59
CA SER A 44 5.90 -24.36 10.52
C SER A 44 6.56 -25.72 10.73
N GLY A 45 6.59 -26.23 11.96
CA GLY A 45 7.36 -27.42 12.35
C GLY A 45 8.87 -27.17 12.49
N LEU A 46 9.32 -25.92 12.36
CA LEU A 46 10.71 -25.54 12.61
C LEU A 46 11.01 -25.50 14.11
N PRO A 47 12.25 -25.80 14.55
CA PRO A 47 12.67 -25.56 15.92
C PRO A 47 12.52 -24.08 16.30
N VAL A 48 12.05 -23.80 17.53
CA VAL A 48 11.89 -22.42 18.02
C VAL A 48 13.20 -21.64 17.94
N SER A 49 14.33 -22.27 18.26
CA SER A 49 15.66 -21.65 18.17
C SER A 49 16.05 -21.24 16.75
N GLU A 50 15.53 -21.92 15.72
CA GLU A 50 15.77 -21.56 14.31
C GLU A 50 14.95 -20.33 13.93
N VAL A 51 13.69 -20.27 14.37
CA VAL A 51 12.84 -19.10 14.15
C VAL A 51 13.38 -17.88 14.89
N GLU A 52 13.79 -18.03 16.16
CA GLU A 52 14.37 -16.96 16.98
C GLU A 52 15.74 -16.50 16.46
N ALA A 53 16.49 -17.35 15.74
CA ALA A 53 17.72 -16.94 15.08
C ALA A 53 17.47 -15.94 13.94
N VAL A 54 16.29 -16.00 13.30
CA VAL A 54 15.87 -15.06 12.24
C VAL A 54 15.12 -13.86 12.82
N PHE A 55 14.17 -14.11 13.72
CA PHE A 55 13.37 -13.08 14.38
C PHE A 55 13.40 -13.29 15.91
N PRO A 56 14.37 -12.65 16.61
CA PRO A 56 14.55 -12.85 18.04
C PRO A 56 13.33 -12.44 18.87
N HIS A 57 12.60 -11.42 18.43
CA HIS A 57 11.42 -10.92 19.12
C HIS A 57 10.21 -10.83 18.18
N ARG A 58 9.02 -10.79 18.80
CA ARG A 58 7.75 -10.56 18.11
C ARG A 58 7.78 -9.30 17.23
N ASP A 59 8.36 -8.23 17.73
CA ASP A 59 8.39 -6.94 17.04
C ASP A 59 9.29 -6.96 15.81
N ASP A 60 10.35 -7.79 15.82
CA ASP A 60 11.21 -8.01 14.64
C ASP A 60 10.40 -8.69 13.53
N LEU A 61 9.60 -9.71 13.89
CA LEU A 61 8.71 -10.40 12.97
C LEU A 61 7.61 -9.47 12.42
N LEU A 62 6.96 -8.68 13.28
CA LEU A 62 5.93 -7.72 12.86
C LEU A 62 6.50 -6.65 11.92
N THR A 63 7.68 -6.12 12.24
CA THR A 63 8.37 -5.14 11.40
C THR A 63 8.69 -5.71 10.02
N ALA A 64 9.21 -6.94 9.97
CA ALA A 64 9.49 -7.62 8.71
C ALA A 64 8.21 -7.82 7.88
N LEU A 65 7.10 -8.23 8.50
CA LEU A 65 5.82 -8.42 7.82
C LEU A 65 5.23 -7.10 7.32
N LEU A 66 5.38 -6.01 8.08
CA LEU A 66 4.98 -4.67 7.64
C LEU A 66 5.78 -4.20 6.43
N ILE A 67 7.11 -4.35 6.48
CA ILE A 67 8.00 -3.99 5.36
C ILE A 67 7.63 -4.79 4.11
N ASP A 68 7.45 -6.10 4.25
CA ASP A 68 7.01 -6.96 3.16
C ASP A 68 5.64 -6.50 2.60
N ALA A 69 4.66 -6.22 3.45
CA ALA A 69 3.32 -5.77 3.04
C ALA A 69 3.37 -4.43 2.28
N TYR A 70 4.15 -3.46 2.77
CA TYR A 70 4.37 -2.20 2.08
C TYR A 70 5.08 -2.38 0.75
N ASN A 71 6.04 -3.31 0.69
CA ASN A 71 6.77 -3.57 -0.54
C ASN A 71 5.90 -4.26 -1.59
N ASP A 72 5.09 -5.24 -1.19
CA ASP A 72 4.21 -5.98 -2.08
C ASP A 72 3.09 -5.09 -2.65
N SER A 73 2.45 -4.29 -1.79
CA SER A 73 1.42 -3.32 -2.21
C SER A 73 2.00 -2.21 -3.09
N GLY A 74 3.17 -1.66 -2.74
CA GLY A 74 3.89 -0.68 -3.55
C GLY A 74 4.27 -1.24 -4.93
N ALA A 75 4.83 -2.45 -4.98
CA ALA A 75 5.20 -3.10 -6.23
C ALA A 75 4.00 -3.35 -7.15
N ALA A 76 2.86 -3.76 -6.58
CA ALA A 76 1.62 -3.95 -7.34
C ALA A 76 1.14 -2.65 -8.01
N MET A 77 1.20 -1.53 -7.28
CA MET A 77 0.84 -0.21 -7.84
C MET A 77 1.85 0.28 -8.88
N GLU A 78 3.14 0.14 -8.61
CA GLU A 78 4.21 0.54 -9.53
C GLU A 78 4.14 -0.22 -10.86
N GLU A 79 3.88 -1.53 -10.81
CA GLU A 79 3.73 -2.37 -12.01
C GLU A 79 2.50 -1.95 -12.83
N ALA A 80 1.36 -1.70 -12.17
CA ALA A 80 0.17 -1.23 -12.85
C ALA A 80 0.35 0.15 -13.50
N ASP A 81 1.07 1.07 -12.85
CA ASP A 81 1.37 2.39 -13.42
C ASP A 81 2.31 2.27 -14.62
N ARG A 82 3.35 1.43 -14.54
CA ARG A 82 4.24 1.15 -15.68
C ARG A 82 3.47 0.59 -16.86
N ALA A 83 2.70 -0.47 -16.66
CA ALA A 83 1.93 -1.11 -17.73
C ALA A 83 0.93 -0.13 -18.38
N ALA A 84 0.24 0.70 -17.59
CA ALA A 84 -0.69 1.69 -18.11
C ALA A 84 0.03 2.84 -18.85
N ARG A 85 1.20 3.29 -18.36
CA ARG A 85 2.04 4.27 -19.08
C ARG A 85 2.52 3.72 -20.42
N ASP A 86 3.02 2.49 -20.46
CA ASP A 86 3.54 1.86 -21.67
C ASP A 86 2.44 1.67 -22.73
N ALA A 87 1.20 1.49 -22.28
CA ALA A 87 0.01 1.47 -23.14
C ALA A 87 -0.47 2.87 -23.60
N GLY A 88 0.19 3.95 -23.21
CA GLY A 88 -0.19 5.33 -23.55
C GLY A 88 -1.48 5.81 -22.87
N ALA A 89 -1.81 5.25 -21.70
CA ALA A 89 -3.03 5.60 -20.98
C ALA A 89 -2.96 7.00 -20.36
N SER A 90 -4.10 7.70 -20.28
CA SER A 90 -4.22 8.99 -19.59
C SER A 90 -3.93 8.87 -18.10
N ALA A 91 -3.66 10.00 -17.43
CA ALA A 91 -3.41 10.00 -15.99
C ALA A 91 -4.59 9.44 -15.18
N GLY A 92 -5.83 9.70 -15.60
CA GLY A 92 -7.02 9.13 -14.96
C GLY A 92 -7.13 7.61 -15.13
N ALA A 93 -6.79 7.08 -16.31
CA ALA A 93 -6.74 5.63 -16.54
C ALA A 93 -5.63 4.95 -15.73
N ARG A 94 -4.47 5.59 -15.64
CA ARG A 94 -3.35 5.13 -14.81
C ARG A 94 -3.72 5.13 -13.32
N LEU A 95 -4.39 6.19 -12.84
CA LEU A 95 -4.90 6.25 -11.47
C LEU A 95 -5.83 5.05 -11.18
N LEU A 96 -6.80 4.79 -12.07
CA LEU A 96 -7.71 3.65 -11.90
C LEU A 96 -6.97 2.31 -11.92
N ALA A 97 -5.96 2.15 -12.78
CA ALA A 97 -5.17 0.93 -12.85
C ALA A 97 -4.43 0.64 -11.54
N VAL A 98 -3.77 1.65 -10.95
CA VAL A 98 -3.01 1.48 -9.70
C VAL A 98 -3.92 1.26 -8.49
N THR A 99 -5.08 1.93 -8.41
CA THR A 99 -6.02 1.71 -7.30
C THR A 99 -6.66 0.33 -7.38
N ARG A 100 -7.00 -0.15 -8.59
CA ARG A 100 -7.43 -1.55 -8.81
C ARG A 100 -6.35 -2.56 -8.43
N ALA A 101 -5.08 -2.27 -8.71
CA ALA A 101 -3.97 -3.13 -8.31
C ALA A 101 -3.84 -3.21 -6.79
N LEU A 102 -3.92 -2.06 -6.10
CA LEU A 102 -3.95 -2.02 -4.65
C LEU A 102 -5.13 -2.81 -4.08
N ARG A 103 -6.33 -2.64 -4.64
CA ARG A 103 -7.52 -3.42 -4.25
C ARG A 103 -7.30 -4.92 -4.40
N ARG A 104 -6.80 -5.38 -5.55
CA ARG A 104 -6.51 -6.81 -5.76
C ARG A 104 -5.54 -7.35 -4.70
N TRP A 105 -4.48 -6.60 -4.40
CA TRP A 105 -3.56 -6.96 -3.32
C TRP A 105 -4.24 -7.01 -1.95
N SER A 106 -5.08 -6.02 -1.61
CA SER A 106 -5.78 -5.98 -0.32
C SER A 106 -6.68 -7.19 -0.07
N PHE A 107 -7.34 -7.71 -1.11
CA PHE A 107 -8.17 -8.91 -1.01
C PHE A 107 -7.37 -10.22 -1.07
N ALA A 108 -6.22 -10.24 -1.75
CA ALA A 108 -5.34 -11.40 -1.82
C ALA A 108 -4.51 -11.58 -0.53
N SER A 109 -4.24 -10.48 0.19
CA SER A 109 -3.39 -10.43 1.39
C SER A 109 -4.13 -9.79 2.59
N PRO A 110 -5.25 -10.35 3.06
CA PRO A 110 -6.09 -9.72 4.09
C PRO A 110 -5.41 -9.61 5.46
N GLY A 111 -4.51 -10.54 5.81
CA GLY A 111 -3.75 -10.50 7.06
C GLY A 111 -2.76 -9.32 7.08
N GLU A 112 -2.04 -9.14 5.99
CA GLU A 112 -1.11 -8.03 5.77
C GLU A 112 -1.84 -6.70 5.65
N PHE A 113 -2.96 -6.66 4.92
CA PHE A 113 -3.82 -5.48 4.85
C PHE A 113 -4.28 -5.06 6.26
N THR A 114 -4.71 -6.01 7.08
CA THR A 114 -5.12 -5.75 8.46
C THR A 114 -3.96 -5.28 9.33
N LEU A 115 -2.76 -5.82 9.13
CA LEU A 115 -1.56 -5.37 9.84
C LEU A 115 -1.21 -3.91 9.52
N VAL A 116 -1.41 -3.48 8.27
CA VAL A 116 -1.09 -2.11 7.80
C VAL A 116 -2.19 -1.10 8.14
N TYR A 117 -3.46 -1.43 7.87
CA TYR A 117 -4.59 -0.48 7.90
C TYR A 117 -5.68 -0.82 8.93
N GLY A 118 -5.50 -1.91 9.69
CA GLY A 118 -6.42 -2.32 10.74
C GLY A 118 -6.18 -1.61 12.07
N SER A 119 -6.66 -2.21 13.16
CA SER A 119 -6.42 -1.69 14.50
C SER A 119 -4.92 -1.73 14.84
N PRO A 120 -4.37 -0.65 15.43
CA PRO A 120 -2.98 -0.65 15.90
C PRO A 120 -2.69 -1.84 16.82
N VAL A 121 -1.52 -2.42 16.65
CA VAL A 121 -1.06 -3.54 17.47
C VAL A 121 -0.63 -2.99 18.84
N PRO A 122 -1.23 -3.44 19.96
CA PRO A 122 -0.83 -2.99 21.29
C PRO A 122 0.67 -3.20 21.53
N ASP A 123 1.30 -2.20 22.16
CA ASP A 123 2.71 -2.16 22.56
C ASP A 123 3.75 -2.27 21.43
N TYR A 124 3.32 -2.37 20.17
CA TYR A 124 4.21 -2.37 19.01
C TYR A 124 4.34 -0.97 18.41
N HIS A 125 5.58 -0.54 18.17
CA HIS A 125 5.89 0.72 17.52
C HIS A 125 6.77 0.45 16.28
N ALA A 126 6.23 0.74 15.09
CA ALA A 126 6.95 0.55 13.85
C ALA A 126 8.23 1.44 13.82
N PRO A 127 9.42 0.86 13.57
CA PRO A 127 10.65 1.62 13.50
C PRO A 127 10.73 2.47 12.23
N GLN A 128 11.63 3.46 12.21
CA GLN A 128 11.79 4.41 11.10
C GLN A 128 12.12 3.74 9.76
N GLU A 129 12.72 2.55 9.76
CA GLU A 129 13.00 1.78 8.54
C GLU A 129 11.72 1.34 7.79
N THR A 130 10.55 1.40 8.42
CA THR A 130 9.27 1.15 7.76
C THR A 130 8.80 2.32 6.88
N VAL A 131 9.35 3.52 7.07
CA VAL A 131 8.90 4.74 6.37
C VAL A 131 9.17 4.69 4.86
N PRO A 132 10.36 4.31 4.35
CA PRO A 132 10.58 4.24 2.91
C PRO A 132 9.65 3.22 2.20
N PRO A 133 9.46 1.97 2.69
CA PRO A 133 8.44 1.07 2.15
C PRO A 133 7.03 1.66 2.21
N ALA A 134 6.63 2.23 3.35
CA ALA A 134 5.29 2.80 3.54
C ALA A 134 5.00 3.97 2.57
N SER A 135 6.03 4.65 2.10
CA SER A 135 5.92 5.79 1.18
C SER A 135 5.70 5.36 -0.28
N ARG A 136 5.88 4.07 -0.64
CA ARG A 136 5.80 3.61 -2.04
C ARG A 136 4.43 3.81 -2.66
N THR A 137 3.35 3.44 -1.95
CA THR A 137 1.97 3.58 -2.46
C THR A 137 1.55 5.05 -2.65
N PRO A 138 1.74 5.99 -1.70
CA PRO A 138 1.48 7.40 -1.96
C PRO A 138 2.44 8.00 -3.00
N ALA A 139 3.67 7.53 -3.13
CA ALA A 139 4.60 8.00 -4.16
C ALA A 139 4.11 7.70 -5.58
N VAL A 140 3.49 6.52 -5.82
CA VAL A 140 2.89 6.20 -7.12
C VAL A 140 1.77 7.19 -7.45
N LEU A 141 0.88 7.45 -6.49
CA LEU A 141 -0.22 8.42 -6.67
C LEU A 141 0.32 9.84 -6.94
N ALA A 142 1.28 10.29 -6.14
CA ALA A 142 1.93 11.59 -6.33
C ALA A 142 2.61 11.69 -7.69
N GLY A 143 3.27 10.62 -8.15
CA GLY A 143 3.90 10.55 -9.48
C GLY A 143 2.91 10.63 -10.63
N ILE A 144 1.71 10.04 -10.49
CA ILE A 144 0.62 10.17 -11.48
C ILE A 144 0.12 11.62 -11.52
N VAL A 145 -0.17 12.22 -10.35
CA VAL A 145 -0.68 13.58 -10.25
C VAL A 145 0.32 14.61 -10.78
N ARG A 146 1.60 14.47 -10.43
CA ARG A 146 2.67 15.33 -10.96
C ARG A 146 2.77 15.23 -12.48
N SER A 147 2.79 14.01 -13.01
CA SER A 147 2.81 13.76 -14.46
C SER A 147 1.60 14.38 -15.17
N ALA A 148 0.42 14.33 -14.55
CA ALA A 148 -0.79 14.94 -15.09
C ALA A 148 -0.73 16.47 -15.08
N LEU A 149 -0.18 17.05 -14.02
CA LEU A 149 0.04 18.49 -13.91
C LEU A 149 0.97 18.98 -15.03
N GLU A 150 2.11 18.31 -15.21
CA GLU A 150 3.10 18.61 -16.25
C GLU A 150 2.53 18.49 -17.67
N ALA A 151 1.63 17.51 -17.89
CA ALA A 151 0.96 17.29 -19.17
C ALA A 151 -0.26 18.20 -19.41
N GLY A 152 -0.69 19.00 -18.41
CA GLY A 152 -1.89 19.82 -18.50
C GLY A 152 -3.20 19.02 -18.47
N GLU A 153 -3.18 17.80 -17.93
CA GLU A 153 -4.35 16.92 -17.80
C GLU A 153 -5.22 17.25 -16.57
N LEU A 154 -4.69 18.04 -15.62
CA LEU A 154 -5.45 18.44 -14.43
C LEU A 154 -6.39 19.60 -14.73
N THR A 155 -7.64 19.47 -14.29
CA THR A 155 -8.57 20.59 -14.20
C THR A 155 -8.31 21.39 -12.93
N ALA A 156 -8.16 22.70 -13.07
CA ALA A 156 -7.99 23.59 -11.92
C ALA A 156 -9.15 23.46 -10.92
N PRO A 157 -8.86 23.46 -9.61
CA PRO A 157 -9.91 23.38 -8.61
C PRO A 157 -10.87 24.57 -8.71
N ARG A 158 -12.17 24.33 -8.51
CA ARG A 158 -13.20 25.40 -8.56
C ARG A 158 -13.06 26.42 -7.42
N ARG A 159 -12.40 26.04 -6.33
CA ARG A 159 -12.21 26.85 -5.13
C ARG A 159 -10.83 26.57 -4.56
N GLU A 160 -10.09 27.63 -4.26
CA GLU A 160 -8.85 27.56 -3.50
C GLU A 160 -9.14 27.21 -2.04
N VAL A 161 -8.27 26.41 -1.42
CA VAL A 161 -8.27 26.19 0.02
C VAL A 161 -7.62 27.41 0.69
N PRO A 162 -8.33 28.11 1.60
CA PRO A 162 -7.77 29.27 2.26
C PRO A 162 -6.74 28.87 3.33
N GLY A 163 -5.76 29.75 3.56
CA GLY A 163 -4.76 29.59 4.63
C GLY A 163 -3.40 29.08 4.15
N PRO A 164 -2.41 29.01 5.04
CA PRO A 164 -1.10 28.47 4.71
C PRO A 164 -1.16 26.94 4.51
N PRO A 165 -0.28 26.36 3.67
CA PRO A 165 -0.12 24.91 3.56
C PRO A 165 0.15 24.27 4.92
N LEU A 166 -0.50 23.13 5.21
CA LEU A 166 -0.34 22.38 6.46
C LEU A 166 0.53 21.13 6.29
N LEU A 167 1.15 20.98 5.12
CA LEU A 167 1.97 19.83 4.78
C LEU A 167 3.37 19.94 5.36
N LEU A 168 3.86 18.81 5.86
CA LEU A 168 5.25 18.69 6.25
C LEU A 168 6.17 18.70 5.01
N PRO A 169 7.43 19.19 5.14
CA PRO A 169 8.38 19.24 4.03
C PRO A 169 8.59 17.90 3.30
N GLU A 170 8.51 16.78 4.02
CA GLU A 170 8.69 15.44 3.47
C GLU A 170 7.59 15.08 2.47
N ALA A 171 6.33 15.45 2.75
CA ALA A 171 5.22 15.21 1.82
C ALA A 171 5.36 16.07 0.55
N VAL A 172 5.81 17.31 0.70
CA VAL A 172 6.10 18.21 -0.43
C VAL A 172 7.26 17.67 -1.26
N HIS A 173 8.32 17.18 -0.60
CA HIS A 173 9.47 16.58 -1.27
C HIS A 173 9.12 15.30 -2.02
N LEU A 174 8.30 14.43 -1.41
CA LEU A 174 7.80 13.21 -2.06
C LEU A 174 7.04 13.53 -3.36
N PHE A 175 6.23 14.60 -3.34
CA PHE A 175 5.54 15.07 -4.53
C PHE A 175 6.49 15.69 -5.57
N GLY A 176 7.62 16.27 -5.16
CA GLY A 176 8.60 16.90 -6.05
C GLY A 176 8.65 18.43 -5.95
N GLY A 177 8.09 19.03 -4.89
CA GLY A 177 8.04 20.48 -4.68
C GLY A 177 6.61 21.02 -4.68
N THR A 178 6.47 22.31 -4.39
CA THR A 178 5.16 22.99 -4.36
C THR A 178 4.78 23.46 -5.77
N PRO A 179 3.63 23.03 -6.32
CA PRO A 179 3.11 23.55 -7.58
C PRO A 179 2.73 25.03 -7.51
N GLU A 180 2.76 25.70 -8.66
CA GLU A 180 2.26 27.06 -8.80
C GLU A 180 0.72 27.09 -8.84
N ALA A 181 0.15 28.29 -8.65
CA ALA A 181 -1.27 28.51 -8.85
C ALA A 181 -1.68 28.17 -10.31
N PRO A 182 -2.87 27.59 -10.54
CA PRO A 182 -3.96 27.36 -9.58
C PRO A 182 -3.91 26.01 -8.84
N PHE A 183 -2.77 25.31 -8.85
CA PHE A 183 -2.64 23.94 -8.31
C PHE A 183 -1.85 23.86 -7.00
N SER A 184 -1.68 24.99 -6.30
CA SER A 184 -0.86 25.07 -5.09
C SER A 184 -1.34 24.18 -3.92
N ASP A 185 -2.59 23.71 -3.96
CA ASP A 185 -3.21 22.82 -2.96
C ASP A 185 -3.37 21.36 -3.46
N VAL A 186 -2.74 21.00 -4.59
CA VAL A 186 -2.92 19.67 -5.20
C VAL A 186 -2.37 18.53 -4.33
N ILE A 187 -1.35 18.81 -3.50
CA ILE A 187 -0.75 17.79 -2.63
C ILE A 187 -1.71 17.47 -1.48
N GLU A 188 -2.35 18.48 -0.88
CA GLU A 188 -3.40 18.33 0.12
C GLU A 188 -4.59 17.53 -0.45
N ARG A 189 -5.02 17.87 -1.66
CA ARG A 189 -6.07 17.12 -2.38
C ARG A 189 -5.66 15.67 -2.65
N GLY A 190 -4.38 15.44 -2.97
CA GLY A 190 -3.81 14.11 -3.12
C GLY A 190 -3.86 13.29 -1.83
N ILE A 191 -3.62 13.92 -0.67
CA ILE A 191 -3.77 13.26 0.64
C ILE A 191 -5.23 12.93 0.93
N VAL A 192 -6.18 13.79 0.53
CA VAL A 192 -7.63 13.47 0.64
C VAL A 192 -8.00 12.30 -0.26
N LEU A 193 -7.50 12.26 -1.51
CA LEU A 193 -7.69 11.11 -2.42
C LEU A 193 -7.13 9.83 -1.80
N TRP A 194 -5.90 9.87 -1.27
CA TRP A 194 -5.27 8.72 -0.61
C TRP A 194 -6.09 8.23 0.59
N SER A 195 -6.53 9.16 1.44
CA SER A 195 -7.37 8.85 2.60
C SER A 195 -8.71 8.23 2.19
N SER A 196 -9.33 8.75 1.12
CA SER A 196 -10.59 8.23 0.58
C SER A 196 -10.43 6.82 0.02
N LEU A 197 -9.33 6.57 -0.71
CA LEU A 197 -9.00 5.26 -1.25
C LEU A 197 -8.79 4.22 -0.15
N ILE A 198 -7.97 4.53 0.87
CA ILE A 198 -7.74 3.63 2.00
C ILE A 198 -9.03 3.41 2.79
N GLY A 199 -9.82 4.46 3.05
CA GLY A 199 -11.11 4.33 3.72
C GLY A 199 -12.07 3.40 2.98
N LEU A 200 -12.13 3.50 1.65
CA LEU A 200 -12.91 2.61 0.79
C LEU A 200 -12.43 1.16 0.88
N LEU A 201 -11.12 0.92 0.81
CA LEU A 201 -10.55 -0.43 0.96
C LEU A 201 -10.82 -1.03 2.34
N VAL A 202 -10.65 -0.24 3.40
CA VAL A 202 -10.98 -0.64 4.78
C VAL A 202 -12.45 -1.05 4.86
N PHE A 203 -13.35 -0.28 4.24
CA PHE A 203 -14.77 -0.61 4.22
C PHE A 203 -15.07 -1.90 3.46
N GLN A 204 -14.43 -2.14 2.32
CA GLN A 204 -14.67 -3.34 1.53
C GLN A 204 -14.05 -4.59 2.18
N VAL A 205 -12.77 -4.53 2.58
CA VAL A 205 -12.04 -5.67 3.16
C VAL A 205 -12.65 -6.07 4.51
N PHE A 206 -13.05 -5.11 5.35
CA PHE A 206 -13.72 -5.39 6.63
C PHE A 206 -15.25 -5.50 6.49
N SER A 207 -15.75 -5.72 5.27
CA SER A 207 -17.16 -6.03 4.99
C SER A 207 -18.15 -5.00 5.57
N ARG A 208 -17.82 -3.72 5.53
CA ARG A 208 -18.71 -2.61 5.96
C ARG A 208 -19.72 -2.21 4.88
N THR A 209 -19.54 -2.66 3.64
CA THR A 209 -20.39 -2.35 2.48
C THR A 209 -21.27 -3.51 2.00
N HIS A 210 -21.17 -4.70 2.60
CA HIS A 210 -21.80 -5.95 2.14
C HIS A 210 -23.33 -5.89 1.94
N ASP A 211 -24.04 -5.08 2.72
CA ASP A 211 -25.50 -4.89 2.60
C ASP A 211 -25.89 -3.63 1.80
N SER A 212 -24.90 -2.81 1.41
CA SER A 212 -25.12 -1.50 0.77
C SER A 212 -24.82 -1.51 -0.73
N VAL A 213 -23.91 -2.38 -1.18
CA VAL A 213 -23.35 -2.37 -2.53
C VAL A 213 -23.50 -3.75 -3.18
N ARG A 214 -24.07 -3.79 -4.39
CA ARG A 214 -24.30 -5.06 -5.12
C ARG A 214 -23.05 -5.58 -5.82
N ASP A 215 -22.28 -4.67 -6.40
CA ASP A 215 -21.02 -4.96 -7.11
C ASP A 215 -19.92 -4.09 -6.52
N GLU A 216 -19.14 -4.67 -5.62
CA GLU A 216 -18.06 -4.00 -4.92
C GLU A 216 -16.90 -3.59 -5.84
N ALA A 217 -16.68 -4.32 -6.93
CA ALA A 217 -15.61 -3.99 -7.87
C ALA A 217 -16.00 -2.79 -8.73
N ALA A 218 -17.19 -2.81 -9.33
CA ALA A 218 -17.69 -1.67 -10.11
C ALA A 218 -17.88 -0.42 -9.23
N PHE A 219 -18.41 -0.59 -8.02
CA PHE A 219 -18.54 0.53 -7.07
C PHE A 219 -17.19 1.12 -6.68
N PHE A 220 -16.16 0.30 -6.51
CA PHE A 220 -14.81 0.78 -6.22
C PHE A 220 -14.31 1.72 -7.32
N ASP A 221 -14.49 1.35 -8.57
CA ASP A 221 -14.08 2.18 -9.72
C ASP A 221 -14.85 3.50 -9.74
N TYR A 222 -16.17 3.47 -9.48
CA TYR A 222 -16.99 4.68 -9.38
C TYR A 222 -16.55 5.59 -8.24
N ALA A 223 -16.25 5.03 -7.07
CA ALA A 223 -15.78 5.80 -5.93
C ALA A 223 -14.39 6.42 -6.18
N VAL A 224 -13.49 5.71 -6.87
CA VAL A 224 -12.20 6.26 -7.33
C VAL A 224 -12.43 7.41 -8.31
N ALA A 225 -13.34 7.27 -9.28
CA ALA A 225 -13.66 8.33 -10.22
C ALA A 225 -14.19 9.59 -9.52
N VAL A 226 -15.11 9.43 -8.56
CA VAL A 226 -15.64 10.53 -7.74
C VAL A 226 -14.53 11.19 -6.93
N ALA A 227 -13.65 10.41 -6.29
CA ALA A 227 -12.56 10.97 -5.50
C ALA A 227 -11.52 11.72 -6.37
N ALA A 228 -11.28 11.23 -7.60
CA ALA A 228 -10.33 11.82 -8.54
C ALA A 228 -10.74 13.23 -9.01
N GLU A 229 -12.04 13.57 -9.00
CA GLU A 229 -12.49 14.93 -9.28
C GLU A 229 -11.86 15.95 -8.31
N GLY A 230 -11.60 15.53 -7.06
CA GLY A 230 -11.00 16.37 -6.03
C GLY A 230 -9.59 16.88 -6.35
N ILE A 231 -8.85 16.13 -7.18
CA ILE A 231 -7.52 16.48 -7.70
C ILE A 231 -7.56 16.95 -9.17
N GLY A 232 -8.75 17.10 -9.75
CA GLY A 232 -8.93 17.58 -11.11
C GLY A 232 -8.70 16.53 -12.20
N LEU A 233 -8.70 15.24 -11.89
CA LEU A 233 -8.59 14.17 -12.87
C LEU A 233 -9.95 13.60 -13.27
N VAL A 234 -10.08 13.29 -14.56
CA VAL A 234 -11.22 12.52 -15.08
C VAL A 234 -10.78 11.06 -15.25
N VAL A 235 -11.43 10.16 -14.53
CA VAL A 235 -11.20 8.72 -14.64
C VAL A 235 -12.12 8.14 -15.73
N PRO A 236 -11.58 7.47 -16.76
CA PRO A 236 -12.41 6.82 -17.76
C PRO A 236 -13.04 5.56 -17.17
N LEU A 237 -14.34 5.64 -16.90
CA LEU A 237 -15.17 4.49 -16.56
C LEU A 237 -15.67 3.87 -17.87
N GLY A 238 -15.25 2.65 -18.17
CA GLY A 238 -15.77 1.88 -19.30
C GLY A 238 -16.90 0.94 -18.85
N ASP A 239 -17.82 0.62 -19.76
CA ASP A 239 -18.63 -0.59 -19.64
C ASP A 239 -17.66 -1.79 -19.68
N ASN A 240 -17.59 -2.55 -18.57
CA ASN A 240 -16.67 -3.68 -18.35
C ASN A 240 -16.25 -4.46 -19.61
N THR A 241 -14.95 -4.74 -19.73
CA THR A 241 -14.53 -6.07 -20.21
C THR A 241 -13.36 -6.53 -19.35
N ASP A 242 -13.66 -7.52 -18.51
CA ASP A 242 -12.68 -8.51 -18.05
C ASP A 242 -11.97 -9.16 -19.26
#